data_AF-A0A8S2W8J9-F1
#
_entry.id   AF-A0A8S2W8J9-F1
#
_cell.length_a   1.000
_cell.length_b   1.000
_cell.length_c   1.000
_cell.angle_alpha   90.00
_cell.angle_beta   90.00
_cell.angle_gamma   90.00
#
_symmetry.space_group_name_H-M   'P 1'
#
loop_
_entity.id
_entity.type
_entity.pdbx_description
1 polymer ?
#
loop_
_entity_poly.entity_id
_entity_poly.type
_entity_poly.pdbx_seq_one_letter_code
_entity_poly.pdbx_strand_id
1 'polypeptide(L)'
;MHIASNRHKVNFSGIAITGWSRYDHMLSLCELLPSSIPSLAYVLQTIVFGHIDNEKNVTISTTLLGCNQIPLWEKPMFTTFVSCSFPETSVDFYILNLNNAFRLMSLYCLGHELYEMMHQYDSILRLYDETMSFVRSFVTDIHIRQNYIHYKRSQECLQRLIYLEDQMIYFINAFQRVSFNFFTVDIGSEWLQTYFMRKFKEVQYRTNFIERKLKTQLSWSQRPLLNNTAFIV
;
A
#
# COMPACT_ATOMS: atom_id res chain seq x y z
N MET A 1 16.42 18.82 12.76
CA MET A 1 15.43 19.65 13.50
C MET A 1 16.17 20.29 14.67
N HIS A 2 16.51 21.58 14.61
CA HIS A 2 17.40 22.27 15.58
C HIS A 2 16.76 22.60 16.94
N ILE A 3 15.77 21.82 17.40
CA ILE A 3 15.06 22.11 18.65
C ILE A 3 15.99 21.92 19.85
N ALA A 4 16.80 20.85 19.87
CA ALA A 4 17.77 20.62 20.94
C ALA A 4 18.83 21.74 21.02
N SER A 5 19.32 22.21 19.86
CA SER A 5 20.34 23.27 19.78
C SER A 5 19.81 24.67 20.12
N ASN A 6 18.51 24.91 19.93
CA ASN A 6 17.85 26.19 20.21
C ASN A 6 16.99 26.17 21.48
N ARG A 7 17.14 25.16 22.36
CA ARG A 7 16.42 25.09 23.65
C ARG A 7 16.54 26.35 24.50
N HIS A 8 17.62 27.11 24.32
CA HIS A 8 17.90 28.36 25.02
C HIS A 8 17.22 29.59 24.39
N LYS A 9 16.69 29.47 23.16
CA LYS A 9 16.05 30.57 22.42
C LYS A 9 14.52 30.52 22.47
N VAL A 10 13.94 29.36 22.79
CA VAL A 10 12.50 29.17 22.85
C VAL A 10 12.17 28.28 24.04
N ASN A 11 11.34 28.78 24.96
CA ASN A 11 10.94 28.08 26.17
C ASN A 11 9.63 27.33 25.89
N PHE A 12 9.69 26.00 25.72
CA PHE A 12 8.52 25.16 25.44
C PHE A 12 8.02 24.51 26.73
N SER A 13 6.73 24.62 27.04
CA SER A 13 6.14 23.99 28.24
C SER A 13 5.87 22.49 28.07
N GLY A 14 5.89 21.97 26.84
CA GLY A 14 5.64 20.57 26.54
C GLY A 14 5.57 20.31 25.03
N ILE A 15 5.52 19.03 24.68
CA ILE A 15 5.40 18.55 23.30
C ILE A 15 4.14 17.68 23.23
N ALA A 16 3.19 18.06 22.37
CA ALA A 16 2.05 17.22 22.03
C ALA A 16 2.36 16.48 20.72
N ILE A 17 2.40 15.15 20.76
CA ILE A 17 2.53 14.32 19.56
C ILE A 17 1.14 13.86 19.16
N THR A 18 0.77 14.15 17.92
CA THR A 18 -0.58 13.90 17.42
C THR A 18 -0.51 13.07 16.13
N GLY A 19 -1.18 11.93 16.10
CA GLY A 19 -1.41 11.13 14.90
C GLY A 19 -2.72 11.52 14.23
N TRP A 20 -2.74 12.66 13.53
CA TRP A 20 -3.95 13.11 12.85
C TRP A 20 -4.28 12.20 11.67
N SER A 21 -5.37 11.46 11.74
CA SER A 21 -6.04 10.96 10.54
C SER A 21 -6.82 12.10 9.92
N ARG A 22 -6.54 12.43 8.65
CA ARG A 22 -7.40 13.38 7.92
C ARG A 22 -8.61 12.64 7.38
N TYR A 23 -9.78 13.16 7.75
CA TYR A 23 -11.13 12.85 7.26
C TYR A 23 -11.81 11.62 7.87
N ASP A 24 -13.03 11.92 8.33
CA ASP A 24 -14.12 11.10 8.88
C ASP A 24 -13.83 10.16 10.06
N HIS A 25 -14.52 10.41 11.18
CA HIS A 25 -14.50 9.61 12.41
C HIS A 25 -15.03 8.18 12.25
N MET A 26 -15.39 7.78 11.03
CA MET A 26 -15.95 6.48 10.65
C MET A 26 -15.15 5.77 9.55
N LEU A 27 -14.02 6.33 9.09
CA LEU A 27 -13.19 5.67 8.08
C LEU A 27 -12.22 4.67 8.72
N SER A 28 -12.21 3.45 8.17
CA SER A 28 -11.32 2.32 8.47
C SER A 28 -9.82 2.63 8.64
N LEU A 29 -9.36 3.83 8.28
CA LEU A 29 -7.98 4.30 8.49
C LEU A 29 -7.64 4.63 9.96
N CYS A 30 -8.61 4.96 10.82
CA CYS A 30 -8.33 5.26 12.23
C CYS A 30 -7.88 4.03 13.04
N GLU A 31 -8.08 2.83 12.51
CA GLU A 31 -7.67 1.60 13.17
C GLU A 31 -6.21 1.21 12.85
N LEU A 32 -5.54 1.89 11.91
CA LEU A 32 -4.14 1.68 11.56
C LEU A 32 -3.14 2.22 12.61
N LEU A 33 -3.56 2.44 13.86
CA LEU A 33 -2.67 2.78 14.99
C LEU A 33 -1.39 1.93 15.02
N PRO A 34 -1.44 0.60 14.81
CA PRO A 34 -0.24 -0.22 14.83
C PRO A 34 0.82 0.22 13.80
N SER A 35 0.41 0.68 12.61
CA SER A 35 1.34 1.14 11.56
C SER A 35 2.05 2.44 11.92
N SER A 36 1.49 3.22 12.85
CA SER A 36 2.06 4.48 13.32
C SER A 36 3.06 4.30 14.48
N ILE A 37 3.11 3.13 15.12
CA ILE A 37 3.97 2.86 16.28
C ILE A 37 5.47 3.02 15.96
N PRO A 38 6.00 2.47 14.84
CA PRO A 38 7.41 2.69 14.49
C PRO A 38 7.74 4.18 14.30
N SER A 39 6.85 4.92 13.64
CA SER A 39 7.01 6.37 13.47
C SER A 39 7.03 7.09 14.82
N LEU A 40 6.12 6.75 15.73
CA LEU A 40 6.08 7.30 17.08
C LEU A 40 7.37 7.00 17.87
N ALA A 41 7.89 5.77 17.79
CA ALA A 41 9.13 5.39 18.46
C ALA A 41 10.32 6.25 17.97
N TYR A 42 10.48 6.42 16.65
CA TYR A 42 11.51 7.29 16.10
C TYR A 42 11.32 8.77 16.46
N VAL A 43 10.08 9.27 16.48
CA VAL A 43 9.78 10.65 16.88
C VAL A 43 10.15 10.89 18.34
N LEU A 44 9.77 9.99 19.25
CA LEU A 44 10.11 10.08 20.67
C LEU A 44 11.63 10.05 20.87
N GLN A 45 12.34 9.16 20.18
CA GLN A 45 13.80 9.08 20.30
C GLN A 45 14.51 10.28 19.68
N THR A 46 13.96 10.86 18.62
CA THR A 46 14.46 12.12 18.07
C THR A 46 14.27 13.27 19.05
N ILE A 47 13.18 13.30 19.80
CA ILE A 47 12.92 14.31 20.84
C ILE A 47 13.94 14.17 21.98
N VAL A 48 14.24 12.94 22.41
CA VAL A 48 15.19 12.66 23.50
C VAL A 48 16.63 12.99 23.10
N PHE A 49 17.08 12.51 21.93
CA PHE A 49 18.48 12.62 21.50
C PHE A 49 18.78 13.85 20.63
N GLY A 50 17.75 14.54 20.13
CA GLY A 50 17.86 15.67 19.20
C GLY A 50 18.25 15.30 17.76
N HIS A 51 18.70 14.06 17.53
CA HIS A 51 19.10 13.50 16.23
C HIS A 51 19.19 11.96 16.33
N ILE A 52 19.05 11.29 15.19
CA ILE A 52 19.23 9.84 15.06
C ILE A 52 20.43 9.61 14.14
N ASP A 53 21.48 8.98 14.66
CA ASP A 53 22.62 8.50 13.90
C ASP A 53 22.46 7.00 13.61
N ASN A 54 23.36 6.43 12.80
CA ASN A 54 23.30 5.01 12.45
C ASN A 54 23.31 4.08 13.68
N GLU A 55 24.11 4.37 14.70
CA GLU A 55 24.14 3.58 15.94
C GLU A 55 22.79 3.62 16.66
N LYS A 56 22.21 4.81 16.81
CA LYS A 56 20.90 5.00 17.44
C LYS A 56 19.79 4.36 16.60
N ASN A 57 19.88 4.44 15.28
CA ASN A 57 18.95 3.76 14.37
C ASN A 57 18.96 2.25 14.62
N VAL A 58 20.14 1.64 14.69
CA VAL A 58 20.30 0.22 15.01
C VAL A 58 19.73 -0.10 16.39
N THR A 59 19.96 0.72 17.41
CA THR A 59 19.37 0.51 18.74
C THR A 59 17.84 0.59 18.70
N ILE A 60 17.27 1.58 18.01
CA ILE A 60 15.82 1.74 17.91
C ILE A 60 15.22 0.56 17.14
N SER A 61 15.80 0.20 16.00
CA SER A 61 15.31 -0.91 15.18
C SER A 61 15.41 -2.23 15.94
N THR A 62 16.57 -2.58 16.49
CA THR A 62 16.82 -3.90 17.07
C THR A 62 16.26 -4.05 18.49
N THR A 63 16.41 -3.02 19.33
CA THR A 63 16.13 -3.13 20.77
C THR A 63 14.71 -2.71 21.10
N LEU A 64 14.20 -1.65 20.46
CA LEU A 64 12.84 -1.15 20.73
C LEU A 64 11.80 -1.75 19.79
N LEU A 65 12.17 -1.96 18.53
CA LEU A 65 11.26 -2.46 17.50
C LEU A 65 11.53 -3.93 17.13
N GLY A 66 12.57 -4.58 17.67
CA GLY A 66 12.87 -6.00 17.41
C GLY A 66 13.24 -6.34 15.96
N CYS A 67 13.60 -5.35 15.16
CA CYS A 67 13.87 -5.44 13.72
C CYS A 67 15.37 -5.32 13.42
N ASN A 68 15.86 -6.03 12.41
CA ASN A 68 17.28 -6.02 12.06
C ASN A 68 17.81 -4.58 11.85
N GLN A 69 17.31 -3.88 10.84
CA GLN A 69 17.63 -2.49 10.59
C GLN A 69 16.54 -1.88 9.71
N ILE A 70 15.96 -0.78 10.17
CA ILE A 70 14.99 -0.03 9.37
C ILE A 70 15.81 0.98 8.54
N PRO A 71 15.78 0.90 7.19
CA PRO A 71 16.46 1.88 6.36
C PRO A 71 15.75 3.22 6.52
N LEU A 72 16.41 4.12 7.22
CA LEU A 72 15.99 5.51 7.27
C LEU A 72 16.54 6.19 6.00
N TRP A 73 15.73 6.99 5.32
CA TRP A 73 16.12 7.84 4.17
C TRP A 73 16.44 7.15 2.83
N GLU A 74 16.45 5.83 2.75
CA GLU A 74 16.55 5.09 1.49
C GLU A 74 15.16 4.71 0.98
N LYS A 75 14.93 4.84 -0.34
CA LYS A 75 13.71 4.29 -0.93
C LYS A 75 13.75 2.77 -0.73
N PRO A 76 12.71 2.14 -0.14
CA PRO A 76 12.69 0.70 0.00
C PRO A 76 12.79 0.08 -1.39
N MET A 77 13.96 -0.48 -1.68
CA MET A 77 14.14 -1.32 -2.86
C MET A 77 13.38 -2.60 -2.56
N PHE A 78 12.69 -3.17 -3.55
CA PHE A 78 11.85 -4.39 -3.45
C PHE A 78 12.50 -5.61 -2.72
N THR A 79 13.77 -5.53 -2.37
CA THR A 79 14.60 -6.59 -1.79
C THR A 79 14.99 -6.37 -0.33
N THR A 80 14.78 -5.19 0.27
CA THR A 80 15.10 -4.97 1.70
C THR A 80 13.96 -5.49 2.57
N PHE A 81 13.92 -6.81 2.77
CA PHE A 81 13.05 -7.42 3.76
C PHE A 81 13.53 -7.01 5.15
N VAL A 82 12.77 -6.15 5.83
CA VAL A 82 12.97 -5.89 7.26
C VAL A 82 12.42 -7.10 8.00
N SER A 83 13.29 -8.02 8.42
CA SER A 83 12.88 -9.09 9.32
C SER A 83 12.93 -8.58 10.76
N CYS A 84 11.92 -8.90 11.54
CA CYS A 84 11.87 -8.62 12.96
C CYS A 84 11.71 -9.93 13.73
N SER A 85 12.63 -10.19 14.67
CA SER A 85 12.70 -11.40 15.47
C SER A 85 12.71 -10.99 16.94
N PHE A 86 11.67 -11.35 17.68
CA PHE A 86 11.55 -10.97 19.08
C PHE A 86 12.03 -12.11 20.00
N PRO A 87 12.86 -11.81 21.01
CA PRO A 87 13.29 -12.83 21.97
C PRO A 87 12.11 -13.26 22.85
N GLU A 88 11.97 -14.57 23.06
CA GLU A 88 11.20 -15.09 24.20
C GLU A 88 11.83 -14.52 25.48
N THR A 89 11.07 -13.71 26.20
CA THR A 89 11.56 -12.86 27.27
C THR A 89 12.14 -13.64 28.45
N SER A 90 13.31 -13.21 28.93
CA SER A 90 13.71 -13.40 30.33
C SER A 90 14.28 -12.11 30.92
N VAL A 91 13.44 -11.07 31.09
CA VAL A 91 13.75 -10.01 32.07
C VAL A 91 12.47 -9.50 32.71
N ASP A 92 12.46 -9.55 34.05
CA ASP A 92 11.41 -9.16 34.97
C ASP A 92 10.91 -7.73 34.78
N PHE A 93 9.61 -7.57 34.51
CA PHE A 93 8.92 -6.28 34.56
C PHE A 93 7.87 -6.30 35.67
N TYR A 94 8.22 -5.70 36.80
CA TYR A 94 7.31 -5.46 37.92
C TYR A 94 6.18 -4.51 37.47
N ILE A 95 4.94 -4.94 37.75
CA ILE A 95 3.69 -4.17 37.69
C ILE A 95 3.13 -3.93 36.27
N LEU A 96 2.48 -4.94 35.70
CA LEU A 96 1.09 -4.84 35.25
C LEU A 96 0.49 -6.25 35.04
N ASN A 97 -0.65 -6.48 35.68
CA ASN A 97 -1.44 -7.71 35.77
C ASN A 97 -1.35 -8.72 34.60
N LEU A 98 -1.08 -9.99 34.95
CA LEU A 98 -0.53 -11.10 34.16
C LEU A 98 -1.45 -11.78 33.11
N ASN A 99 -2.57 -11.18 32.70
CA ASN A 99 -3.39 -11.73 31.58
C ASN A 99 -3.30 -10.92 30.28
N ASN A 100 -2.60 -9.79 30.29
CA ASN A 100 -2.45 -8.91 29.13
C ASN A 100 -1.07 -8.99 28.45
N ALA A 101 -0.10 -9.69 29.03
CA ALA A 101 1.27 -9.78 28.47
C ALA A 101 1.30 -10.50 27.12
N PHE A 102 0.49 -11.55 26.92
CA PHE A 102 0.34 -12.22 25.62
C PHE A 102 -0.31 -11.33 24.54
N ARG A 103 -1.14 -10.36 24.95
CA ARG A 103 -1.76 -9.38 24.04
C ARG A 103 -0.85 -8.18 23.76
N LEU A 104 0.01 -7.81 24.70
CA LEU A 104 1.00 -6.74 24.51
C LEU A 104 2.21 -7.21 23.69
N MET A 105 2.54 -8.51 23.70
CA MET A 105 3.60 -9.13 22.90
C MET A 105 3.34 -9.05 21.39
N SER A 106 2.07 -8.99 20.97
CA SER A 106 1.68 -8.87 19.58
C SER A 106 1.56 -7.40 19.14
N LEU A 107 1.17 -6.48 20.03
CA LEU A 107 0.87 -5.07 19.73
C LEU A 107 2.03 -4.23 19.16
N TYR A 108 3.28 -4.54 19.48
CA TYR A 108 4.43 -3.71 19.07
C TYR A 108 4.90 -3.92 17.63
N CYS A 109 4.66 -5.12 17.06
CA CYS A 109 5.00 -5.46 15.69
C CYS A 109 3.78 -5.81 14.82
N LEU A 110 2.57 -5.62 15.37
CA LEU A 110 1.34 -5.87 14.65
C LEU A 110 1.33 -5.00 13.37
N GLY A 111 1.57 -3.68 13.47
CA GLY A 111 1.35 -2.79 12.32
C GLY A 111 2.30 -2.92 11.13
N HIS A 112 3.40 -3.66 11.27
CA HIS A 112 4.37 -3.79 10.20
C HIS A 112 3.78 -4.51 8.98
N GLU A 113 3.01 -5.58 9.18
CA GLU A 113 2.37 -6.29 8.07
C GLU A 113 1.37 -5.38 7.33
N LEU A 114 0.54 -4.63 8.06
CA LEU A 114 -0.37 -3.65 7.48
C LEU A 114 0.38 -2.51 6.78
N TYR A 115 1.49 -2.04 7.35
CA TYR A 115 2.34 -1.02 6.75
C TYR A 115 2.97 -1.51 5.43
N GLU A 116 3.49 -2.73 5.40
CA GLU A 116 3.99 -3.37 4.18
C GLU A 116 2.88 -3.51 3.14
N MET A 117 1.65 -3.86 3.56
CA MET A 117 0.51 -3.85 2.65
C MET A 117 0.23 -2.44 2.10
N MET A 118 0.31 -1.39 2.92
CA MET A 118 0.14 -0.01 2.43
C MET A 118 1.23 0.39 1.43
N HIS A 119 2.46 -0.06 1.64
CA HIS A 119 3.55 0.16 0.68
C HIS A 119 3.32 -0.61 -0.63
N GLN A 120 2.90 -1.87 -0.54
CA GLN A 120 2.51 -2.68 -1.71
C GLN A 120 1.35 -2.04 -2.48
N TYR A 121 0.36 -1.48 -1.78
CA TYR A 121 -0.74 -0.73 -2.40
C TYR A 121 -0.22 0.44 -3.24
N ASP A 122 0.67 1.27 -2.71
CA ASP A 122 1.26 2.40 -3.46
C ASP A 122 2.06 1.92 -4.70
N SER A 123 2.78 0.80 -4.58
CA SER A 123 3.45 0.17 -5.71
C SER A 123 2.45 -0.30 -6.78
N ILE A 124 1.37 -0.97 -6.38
CA ILE A 124 0.32 -1.45 -7.30
C ILE A 124 -0.40 -0.27 -7.97
N LEU A 125 -0.64 0.82 -7.24
CA LEU A 125 -1.23 2.02 -7.84
C LEU A 125 -0.35 2.63 -8.93
N ARG A 126 0.96 2.71 -8.70
CA ARG A 126 1.91 3.17 -9.72
C ARG A 126 1.91 2.26 -10.94
N LEU A 127 1.93 0.95 -10.73
CA LEU A 127 1.83 -0.04 -11.81
C LEU A 127 0.50 0.07 -12.57
N TYR A 128 -0.60 0.28 -11.85
CA TYR A 128 -1.92 0.51 -12.42
C TYR A 128 -1.91 1.77 -13.30
N ASP A 129 -1.39 2.89 -12.82
CA ASP A 129 -1.40 4.15 -13.58
C ASP A 129 -0.54 4.04 -14.85
N GLU A 130 0.64 3.41 -14.77
CA GLU A 130 1.49 3.12 -15.92
C GLU A 130 0.78 2.20 -16.93
N THR A 131 0.26 1.07 -16.45
CA THR A 131 -0.39 0.07 -17.29
C THR A 131 -1.64 0.63 -17.95
N MET A 132 -2.47 1.36 -17.20
CA MET A 132 -3.70 1.94 -17.71
C MET A 132 -3.44 3.11 -18.66
N SER A 133 -2.38 3.88 -18.45
CA SER A 133 -1.94 4.89 -19.42
C SER A 133 -1.61 4.24 -20.76
N PHE A 134 -0.81 3.18 -20.75
CA PHE A 134 -0.47 2.39 -21.95
C PHE A 134 -1.70 1.75 -22.59
N VAL A 135 -2.57 1.10 -21.81
CA VAL A 135 -3.77 0.46 -22.34
C VAL A 135 -4.71 1.50 -22.95
N ARG A 136 -4.89 2.66 -22.32
CA ARG A 136 -5.77 3.72 -22.85
C ARG A 136 -5.24 4.34 -24.14
N SER A 137 -3.93 4.34 -24.39
CA SER A 137 -3.38 4.84 -25.67
C SER A 137 -3.72 3.94 -26.87
N PHE A 138 -3.94 2.64 -26.65
CA PHE A 138 -4.26 1.69 -27.72
C PHE A 138 -5.72 1.20 -27.69
N VAL A 139 -6.34 1.17 -26.51
CA VAL A 139 -7.68 0.66 -26.23
C VAL A 139 -8.50 1.79 -25.60
N THR A 140 -8.94 2.71 -26.46
CA THR A 140 -9.80 3.82 -26.08
C THR A 140 -11.23 3.36 -25.86
N ASP A 141 -12.06 4.21 -25.24
CA ASP A 141 -13.48 3.90 -25.03
C ASP A 141 -14.27 3.84 -26.37
N ILE A 142 -13.73 4.41 -27.45
CA ILE A 142 -14.31 4.26 -28.81
C ILE A 142 -14.09 2.83 -29.30
N HIS A 143 -12.88 2.28 -29.12
CA HIS A 143 -12.58 0.89 -29.47
C HIS A 143 -13.49 -0.10 -28.73
N ILE A 144 -13.76 0.16 -27.44
CA ILE A 144 -14.68 -0.64 -26.63
C ILE A 144 -16.12 -0.52 -27.15
N ARG A 145 -16.63 0.70 -27.37
CA ARG A 145 -18.00 0.94 -27.87
C ARG A 145 -18.24 0.37 -29.27
N GLN A 146 -17.27 0.53 -30.16
CA GLN A 146 -17.32 0.01 -31.53
C GLN A 146 -16.91 -1.45 -31.62
N ASN A 147 -16.58 -2.08 -30.49
CA ASN A 147 -16.25 -3.50 -30.41
C ASN A 147 -15.08 -3.90 -31.35
N TYR A 148 -14.10 -3.02 -31.52
CA TYR A 148 -13.00 -3.11 -32.47
C TYR A 148 -11.65 -2.82 -31.82
N ILE A 149 -10.62 -3.62 -32.10
CA ILE A 149 -9.27 -3.45 -31.54
C ILE A 149 -8.18 -4.02 -32.47
N HIS A 150 -6.97 -3.47 -32.41
CA HIS A 150 -5.84 -3.96 -33.21
C HIS A 150 -5.17 -5.19 -32.59
N TYR A 151 -5.30 -6.35 -33.24
CA TYR A 151 -4.87 -7.67 -32.75
C TYR A 151 -3.50 -7.69 -32.02
N LYS A 152 -2.40 -7.28 -32.68
CA LYS A 152 -1.05 -7.33 -32.07
C LYS A 152 -0.91 -6.44 -30.83
N ARG A 153 -1.57 -5.27 -30.83
CA ARG A 153 -1.55 -4.33 -29.70
C ARG A 153 -2.45 -4.80 -28.57
N SER A 154 -3.55 -5.48 -28.91
CA SER A 154 -4.41 -6.15 -27.95
C SER A 154 -3.66 -7.22 -27.16
N GLN A 155 -2.81 -8.02 -27.81
CA GLN A 155 -2.01 -9.05 -27.11
C GLN A 155 -1.05 -8.44 -26.10
N GLU A 156 -0.34 -7.38 -26.49
CA GLU A 156 0.57 -6.65 -25.58
C GLU A 156 -0.18 -5.99 -24.42
N CYS A 157 -1.33 -5.36 -24.69
CA CYS A 157 -2.19 -4.79 -23.66
C CYS A 157 -2.72 -5.87 -22.71
N LEU A 158 -3.13 -7.02 -23.26
CA LEU A 158 -3.66 -8.13 -22.48
C LEU A 158 -2.61 -8.70 -21.53
N GLN A 159 -1.38 -8.91 -22.02
CA GLN A 159 -0.30 -9.43 -21.18
C GLN A 159 -0.03 -8.52 -19.97
N ARG A 160 0.00 -7.19 -20.17
CA ARG A 160 0.19 -6.23 -19.07
C ARG A 160 -1.01 -6.20 -18.11
N LEU A 161 -2.23 -6.27 -18.64
CA LEU A 161 -3.45 -6.28 -17.83
C LEU A 161 -3.55 -7.55 -16.98
N ILE A 162 -3.23 -8.73 -17.53
CA ILE A 162 -3.21 -9.99 -16.77
C ILE A 162 -2.21 -9.90 -15.63
N TYR A 163 -0.98 -9.44 -15.91
CA TYR A 163 0.03 -9.28 -14.86
C TYR A 163 -0.45 -8.33 -13.74
N LEU A 164 -1.03 -7.19 -14.10
CA LEU A 164 -1.60 -6.27 -13.12
C LEU A 164 -2.76 -6.91 -12.35
N GLU A 165 -3.68 -7.59 -13.03
CA GLU A 165 -4.82 -8.26 -12.41
C GLU A 165 -4.37 -9.31 -11.38
N ASP A 166 -3.35 -10.11 -11.71
CA ASP A 166 -2.76 -11.11 -10.80
C ASP A 166 -2.15 -10.44 -9.56
N GLN A 167 -1.40 -9.34 -9.73
CA GLN A 167 -0.86 -8.58 -8.60
C GLN A 167 -1.96 -8.01 -7.71
N MET A 168 -3.05 -7.52 -8.32
CA MET A 168 -4.20 -6.98 -7.58
C MET A 168 -4.95 -8.08 -6.81
N ILE A 169 -5.13 -9.27 -7.40
CA ILE A 169 -5.74 -10.42 -6.72
C ILE A 169 -4.88 -10.88 -5.54
N TYR A 170 -3.56 -10.99 -5.75
CA TYR A 170 -2.62 -11.34 -4.68
C TYR A 170 -2.74 -10.35 -3.52
N PHE A 171 -2.74 -9.05 -3.81
CA PHE A 171 -2.90 -8.00 -2.81
C PHE A 171 -4.22 -8.09 -2.07
N ILE A 172 -5.34 -8.30 -2.76
CA ILE A 172 -6.67 -8.43 -2.13
C ILE A 172 -6.64 -9.55 -1.07
N ASN A 173 -6.16 -10.73 -1.46
CA ASN A 173 -6.11 -11.89 -0.58
C ASN A 173 -5.14 -11.68 0.60
N ALA A 174 -3.95 -11.13 0.32
CA ALA A 174 -2.95 -10.84 1.33
C ALA A 174 -3.45 -9.76 2.32
N PHE A 175 -4.06 -8.69 1.81
CA PHE A 175 -4.58 -7.59 2.61
C PHE A 175 -5.72 -8.04 3.52
N GLN A 176 -6.66 -8.84 3.01
CA GLN A 176 -7.75 -9.38 3.84
C GLN A 176 -7.23 -10.28 4.96
N ARG A 177 -6.26 -11.16 4.66
CA ARG A 177 -5.64 -12.04 5.66
C ARG A 177 -4.93 -11.24 6.74
N VAL A 178 -4.10 -10.27 6.33
CA VAL A 178 -3.39 -9.40 7.26
C VAL A 178 -4.41 -8.62 8.07
N SER A 179 -5.32 -7.87 7.44
CA SER A 179 -6.35 -7.06 8.09
C SER A 179 -7.18 -7.83 9.11
N PHE A 180 -7.49 -9.10 8.88
CA PHE A 180 -8.24 -9.93 9.83
C PHE A 180 -7.50 -10.15 11.16
N ASN A 181 -6.17 -10.10 11.15
CA ASN A 181 -5.37 -10.22 12.39
C ASN A 181 -5.51 -8.97 13.30
N PHE A 182 -5.99 -7.85 12.75
CA PHE A 182 -6.03 -6.54 13.42
C PHE A 182 -7.43 -6.06 13.72
N PHE A 183 -8.30 -6.26 12.74
CA PHE A 183 -9.60 -5.64 12.65
C PHE A 183 -10.68 -6.69 12.54
N THR A 184 -11.93 -6.28 12.71
CA THR A 184 -13.06 -7.15 12.40
C THR A 184 -13.05 -7.52 10.92
N VAL A 185 -13.69 -8.64 10.57
CA VAL A 185 -13.77 -9.18 9.20
C VAL A 185 -14.21 -8.14 8.18
N ASP A 186 -15.05 -7.20 8.62
CA ASP A 186 -15.69 -6.22 7.75
C ASP A 186 -14.74 -5.10 7.31
N ILE A 187 -13.78 -4.72 8.14
CA ILE A 187 -12.97 -3.51 7.94
C ILE A 187 -12.02 -3.64 6.75
N GLY A 188 -11.35 -4.79 6.63
CA GLY A 188 -10.50 -5.07 5.47
C GLY A 188 -11.31 -5.09 4.17
N SER A 189 -12.54 -5.61 4.24
CA SER A 189 -13.44 -5.64 3.09
C SER A 189 -13.93 -4.23 2.71
N GLU A 190 -14.28 -3.41 3.68
CA GLU A 190 -14.74 -2.04 3.50
C GLU A 190 -13.62 -1.15 2.93
N TRP A 191 -12.41 -1.26 3.46
CA TRP A 191 -11.24 -0.53 2.95
C TRP A 191 -10.99 -0.86 1.48
N LEU A 192 -11.02 -2.15 1.13
CA LEU A 192 -10.87 -2.59 -0.26
C LEU A 192 -11.98 -2.03 -1.15
N GLN A 193 -13.24 -2.07 -0.72
CA GLN A 193 -14.36 -1.51 -1.49
C GLN A 193 -14.19 -0.02 -1.74
N THR A 194 -13.76 0.73 -0.71
CA THR A 194 -13.61 2.18 -0.76
C THR A 194 -12.43 2.60 -1.66
N TYR A 195 -11.27 1.95 -1.54
CA TYR A 195 -10.02 2.45 -2.13
C TYR A 195 -9.45 1.64 -3.29
N PHE A 196 -9.82 0.36 -3.42
CA PHE A 196 -9.14 -0.58 -4.32
C PHE A 196 -10.07 -1.14 -5.41
N MET A 197 -11.28 -1.56 -5.03
CA MET A 197 -12.16 -2.38 -5.88
C MET A 197 -12.63 -1.67 -7.14
N ARG A 198 -12.76 -0.33 -7.12
CA ARG A 198 -13.11 0.44 -8.33
C ARG A 198 -12.07 0.26 -9.43
N LYS A 199 -10.78 0.38 -9.09
CA LYS A 199 -9.67 0.21 -10.05
C LYS A 199 -9.57 -1.24 -10.50
N PHE A 200 -9.73 -2.19 -9.57
CA PHE A 200 -9.72 -3.62 -9.89
C PHE A 200 -10.80 -3.97 -10.93
N LYS A 201 -12.05 -3.55 -10.70
CA LYS A 201 -13.16 -3.78 -11.65
C LYS A 201 -12.91 -3.20 -13.04
N GLU A 202 -12.23 -2.05 -13.13
CA GLU A 202 -11.86 -1.47 -14.42
C GLU A 202 -10.84 -2.34 -15.17
N VAL A 203 -9.82 -2.83 -14.47
CA VAL A 203 -8.83 -3.77 -15.02
C VAL A 203 -9.54 -5.02 -15.52
N GLN A 204 -10.34 -5.68 -14.67
CA GLN A 204 -11.08 -6.89 -15.04
C GLN A 204 -11.99 -6.67 -16.26
N TYR A 205 -12.68 -5.53 -16.31
CA TYR A 205 -13.55 -5.20 -17.44
C TYR A 205 -12.77 -5.13 -18.76
N ARG A 206 -11.63 -4.44 -18.75
CA ARG A 206 -10.76 -4.30 -19.93
C ARG A 206 -10.08 -5.61 -20.31
N THR A 207 -9.56 -6.38 -19.35
CA THR A 207 -9.00 -7.72 -19.57
C THR A 207 -10.04 -8.61 -20.27
N ASN A 208 -11.23 -8.74 -19.68
CA ASN A 208 -12.30 -9.57 -20.22
C ASN A 208 -12.77 -9.13 -21.61
N PHE A 209 -12.79 -7.82 -21.89
CA PHE A 209 -13.12 -7.31 -23.23
C PHE A 209 -12.08 -7.76 -24.26
N ILE A 210 -10.79 -7.56 -23.96
CA ILE A 210 -9.69 -7.88 -24.87
C ILE A 210 -9.60 -9.40 -25.10
N GLU A 211 -9.70 -10.21 -24.04
CA GLU A 211 -9.67 -11.67 -24.15
C GLU A 211 -10.79 -12.20 -25.05
N ARG A 212 -12.04 -11.77 -24.80
CA ARG A 212 -13.19 -12.17 -25.62
C ARG A 212 -12.95 -11.79 -27.07
N LYS A 213 -12.43 -10.58 -27.32
CA LYS A 213 -12.13 -10.11 -28.67
C LYS A 213 -11.08 -10.96 -29.37
N LEU A 214 -9.95 -11.19 -28.73
CA LEU A 214 -8.86 -11.99 -29.28
C LEU A 214 -9.28 -13.44 -29.58
N LYS A 215 -10.17 -14.03 -28.76
CA LYS A 215 -10.74 -15.36 -29.02
C LYS A 215 -11.65 -15.38 -30.25
N THR A 216 -12.42 -14.33 -30.49
CA THR A 216 -13.36 -14.25 -31.63
C THR A 216 -12.72 -13.78 -32.94
N GLN A 217 -11.59 -13.08 -32.87
CA GLN A 217 -10.99 -12.39 -34.01
C GLN A 217 -9.89 -13.26 -34.63
N LEU A 218 -10.27 -14.12 -35.58
CA LEU A 218 -9.36 -15.00 -36.33
C LEU A 218 -8.50 -14.25 -37.37
N SER A 219 -8.93 -13.06 -37.81
CA SER A 219 -8.21 -12.23 -38.79
C SER A 219 -8.43 -10.73 -38.53
N TRP A 220 -7.51 -9.89 -39.04
CA TRP A 220 -7.63 -8.45 -38.90
C TRP A 220 -8.70 -7.91 -39.86
N SER A 221 -9.89 -7.60 -39.32
CA SER A 221 -10.95 -6.95 -40.10
C SER A 221 -10.58 -5.50 -40.40
N GLN A 222 -11.00 -5.01 -41.57
CA GLN A 222 -10.98 -3.58 -41.86
C GLN A 222 -11.73 -2.84 -40.75
N ARG A 223 -11.23 -1.65 -40.40
CA ARG A 223 -11.88 -0.77 -39.42
C ARG A 223 -13.35 -0.63 -39.81
N PRO A 224 -14.32 -0.87 -38.90
CA PRO A 224 -15.72 -0.64 -39.19
C PRO A 224 -15.91 0.86 -39.40
N LEU A 225 -15.86 1.31 -40.66
CA LEU A 225 -16.36 2.61 -41.04
C LEU A 225 -17.87 2.51 -40.85
N LEU A 226 -18.42 3.32 -39.95
CA LEU A 226 -19.87 3.53 -39.95
C LEU A 226 -20.24 3.94 -41.38
N ASN A 227 -21.17 3.24 -42.02
CA ASN A 227 -21.67 3.53 -43.37
C ASN A 227 -22.31 4.94 -43.52
N ASN A 228 -22.14 5.83 -42.53
CA ASN A 228 -22.71 7.17 -42.43
C ASN A 228 -21.67 8.28 -42.22
N THR A 229 -20.47 8.18 -42.79
CA THR A 229 -19.64 9.37 -42.97
C THR A 229 -19.89 9.97 -44.34
N ALA A 230 -20.91 10.82 -44.42
CA ALA A 230 -20.77 12.04 -45.19
C ALA A 230 -19.45 12.68 -44.72
N PHE A 231 -18.52 12.85 -45.66
CA PHE A 231 -17.25 13.51 -45.42
C PHE A 231 -17.53 14.89 -44.84
N ILE A 232 -17.14 15.12 -43.59
CA ILE A 232 -16.98 16.47 -43.08
C ILE A 232 -15.66 16.95 -43.67
N VAL A 233 -15.78 17.69 -44.78
CA VAL A 233 -14.73 18.53 -45.37
C VAL A 233 -14.44 19.69 -44.41
#